data_AF-A0A7C4HW76-F1
#
_entry.id   AF-A0A7C4HW76-F1
#
_cell.length_a   1.000
_cell.length_b   1.000
_cell.length_c   1.000
_cell.angle_alpha   90.00
_cell.angle_beta   90.00
_cell.angle_gamma   90.00
#
_symmetry.space_group_name_H-M   'P 1'
#
loop_
_entity.id
_entity.type
_entity.pdbx_description
1 polymer ?
#
loop_
_entity_poly.entity_id
_entity_poly.type
_entity_poly.pdbx_seq_one_letter_code
_entity_poly.pdbx_strand_id
1 'polypeptide(L)'
;MEVVKAVIFKHNADVKPLLETFNQMVNECIAYALKNKISSPMKLERALYNHFKQKYGFATHYCISACRVACGIIRSWRRLVKKGRADPDKPPTFKASAMRLQKELMRFRGDKIVVAIK
;
A
#
# COMPACT_ATOMS: atom_id res chain seq x y z
N MET A 1 7.93 -7.46 -26.74
CA MET A 1 8.72 -6.63 -25.81
C MET A 1 8.01 -5.29 -25.74
N GLU A 2 7.34 -4.95 -24.64
CA GLU A 2 6.67 -3.65 -24.50
C GLU A 2 7.68 -2.59 -24.08
N VAL A 3 7.71 -1.46 -24.78
CA VAL A 3 8.56 -0.32 -24.43
C VAL A 3 7.79 0.55 -23.45
N VAL A 4 8.28 0.63 -22.20
CA VAL A 4 7.69 1.49 -21.16
C VAL A 4 8.56 2.74 -21.02
N LYS A 5 8.01 3.91 -21.35
CA LYS A 5 8.66 5.21 -21.11
C LYS A 5 8.13 5.83 -19.81
N ALA A 6 9.00 6.00 -18.82
CA ALA A 6 8.68 6.81 -17.66
C ALA A 6 8.67 8.30 -18.06
N VAL A 7 7.60 9.01 -17.72
CA VAL A 7 7.45 10.45 -18.00
C VAL A 7 7.17 11.15 -16.69
N ILE A 8 7.88 12.25 -16.42
CA ILE A 8 7.62 13.11 -15.28
C ILE A 8 6.43 14.00 -15.64
N PHE A 9 5.34 13.89 -14.88
CA PHE A 9 4.16 14.72 -15.06
C PHE A 9 4.08 15.73 -13.92
N LYS A 10 4.01 17.02 -14.24
CA LYS A 10 3.71 18.05 -13.25
C LYS A 10 2.22 18.00 -12.94
N HIS A 11 1.86 17.86 -11.67
CA HIS A 11 0.46 17.92 -11.23
C HIS A 11 0.28 19.07 -10.22
N ASN A 12 -0.89 19.71 -10.26
CA ASN A 12 -1.25 20.77 -9.32
C ASN A 12 -2.10 20.25 -8.15
N ALA A 13 -2.47 18.97 -8.16
CA ALA A 13 -3.24 18.36 -7.08
C ALA A 13 -2.36 18.09 -5.86
N ASP A 14 -2.86 18.39 -4.65
CA ASP A 14 -2.21 17.96 -3.42
C ASP A 14 -2.45 16.46 -3.19
N VAL A 15 -1.39 15.68 -3.35
CA VAL A 15 -1.41 14.22 -3.17
C VAL A 15 -0.97 13.80 -1.78
N LYS A 16 -0.50 14.72 -0.92
CA LYS A 16 -0.01 14.39 0.42
C LYS A 16 -1.06 13.69 1.27
N PRO A 17 -2.32 14.16 1.35
CA PRO A 17 -3.33 13.49 2.17
C PRO A 17 -3.60 12.04 1.72
N LEU A 18 -3.56 11.79 0.42
CA LEU A 18 -3.70 10.45 -0.15
C LEU A 18 -2.54 9.53 0.26
N LEU A 19 -1.31 10.03 0.16
CA LEU A 19 -0.11 9.28 0.54
C LEU A 19 -0.05 9.02 2.04
N GLU A 20 -0.45 9.99 2.86
CA GLU A 20 -0.55 9.83 4.32
C GLU A 20 -1.60 8.79 4.71
N THR A 21 -2.78 8.84 4.09
CA THR A 21 -3.82 7.82 4.30
C THR A 21 -3.32 6.44 3.87
N PHE A 22 -2.64 6.34 2.72
CA PHE A 22 -2.06 5.09 2.27
C PHE A 22 -0.98 4.56 3.23
N ASN A 23 -0.13 5.44 3.78
CA ASN A 23 0.85 5.07 4.80
C ASN A 23 0.15 4.49 6.05
N GLN A 24 -0.95 5.09 6.50
CA GLN A 24 -1.75 4.57 7.63
C GLN A 24 -2.32 3.18 7.31
N MET A 25 -2.93 3.01 6.13
CA MET A 25 -3.46 1.71 5.69
C MET A 25 -2.38 0.61 5.71
N VAL A 26 -1.17 0.89 5.20
CA VAL A 26 -0.06 -0.09 5.19
C VAL A 26 0.37 -0.43 6.61
N ASN A 27 0.52 0.55 7.51
CA ASN A 27 0.91 0.30 8.89
C ASN A 27 -0.13 -0.53 9.65
N GLU A 28 -1.42 -0.29 9.41
CA GLU A 28 -2.50 -1.12 9.97
C GLU A 28 -2.48 -2.55 9.43
N CYS A 29 -2.22 -2.72 8.13
CA CYS A 29 -1.98 -4.03 7.55
C CYS A 29 -0.79 -4.75 8.20
N ILE A 30 0.32 -4.05 8.46
CA ILE A 30 1.50 -4.64 9.12
C ILE A 30 1.14 -5.10 10.53
N ALA A 31 0.55 -4.23 11.34
CA ALA A 31 0.15 -4.53 12.71
C ALA A 31 -0.81 -5.74 12.77
N TYR A 32 -1.85 -5.72 11.93
CA TYR A 32 -2.83 -6.81 11.88
C TYR A 32 -2.19 -8.14 11.43
N ALA A 33 -1.35 -8.09 10.39
CA ALA A 33 -0.70 -9.28 9.86
C ALA A 33 0.30 -9.92 10.84
N LEU A 34 1.05 -9.11 11.59
CA LEU A 34 1.95 -9.61 12.63
C LEU A 34 1.17 -10.23 13.79
N LYS A 35 0.16 -9.52 14.32
CA LYS A 35 -0.71 -10.00 15.41
C LYS A 35 -1.38 -11.34 15.08
N ASN A 36 -1.87 -11.48 13.84
CA ASN A 36 -2.61 -12.66 13.40
C ASN A 36 -1.77 -13.69 12.62
N LYS A 37 -0.44 -13.51 12.56
CA LYS A 37 0.51 -14.37 11.83
C LYS A 37 0.15 -14.59 10.34
N ILE A 38 -0.44 -13.59 9.69
CA ILE A 38 -0.84 -13.65 8.27
C ILE A 38 0.34 -13.25 7.37
N SER A 39 0.61 -14.06 6.34
CA SER A 39 1.67 -13.80 5.34
C SER A 39 1.17 -13.64 3.89
N SER A 40 -0.13 -13.94 3.67
CA SER A 40 -0.79 -13.87 2.37
C SER A 40 -1.54 -12.54 2.23
N PRO A 41 -1.23 -11.73 1.19
CA PRO A 41 -1.95 -10.50 0.92
C PRO A 41 -3.45 -10.72 0.74
N MET A 42 -3.87 -11.80 0.10
CA MET A 42 -5.29 -12.11 -0.12
C MET A 42 -6.01 -12.44 1.18
N LYS A 43 -5.38 -13.17 2.10
CA LYS A 43 -5.97 -13.45 3.43
C LYS A 43 -6.09 -12.17 4.24
N LEU A 44 -5.09 -11.29 4.17
CA LEU A 44 -5.08 -10.00 4.86
C LEU A 44 -6.16 -9.06 4.31
N GLU A 45 -6.29 -8.99 2.99
CA GLU A 45 -7.32 -8.21 2.29
C GLU A 45 -8.71 -8.65 2.73
N ARG A 46 -9.02 -9.96 2.68
CA ARG A 46 -10.33 -10.49 3.10
C ARG A 46 -10.65 -10.14 4.55
N ALA A 47 -9.66 -10.21 5.43
CA ALA A 47 -9.83 -9.88 6.85
C ALA A 47 -10.07 -8.38 7.09
N LEU A 48 -9.43 -7.50 6.31
CA LEU A 48 -9.48 -6.06 6.52
C LEU A 48 -10.48 -5.33 5.62
N TYR A 49 -11.05 -6.00 4.61
CA TYR A 49 -11.89 -5.36 3.59
C TYR A 49 -13.03 -4.52 4.18
N ASN A 50 -13.87 -5.12 5.04
CA ASN A 50 -15.01 -4.40 5.62
C ASN A 50 -14.56 -3.25 6.54
N HIS A 51 -13.51 -3.48 7.34
CA HIS A 51 -12.94 -2.46 8.22
C HIS A 51 -12.41 -1.26 7.42
N PHE A 52 -11.64 -1.52 6.36
CA PHE A 52 -11.07 -0.47 5.51
C PHE A 52 -12.13 0.26 4.71
N LYS A 53 -13.16 -0.45 4.23
CA LYS A 53 -14.29 0.17 3.53
C LYS A 53 -15.05 1.14 4.43
N GLN A 54 -15.29 0.79 5.69
CA GLN A 54 -15.96 1.65 6.66
C GLN A 54 -15.07 2.83 7.10
N LYS A 55 -13.79 2.57 7.36
CA LYS A 55 -12.86 3.56 7.91
C LYS A 55 -12.36 4.58 6.89
N TYR A 56 -11.95 4.13 5.71
CA TYR A 56 -11.31 4.98 4.70
C TYR A 56 -12.25 5.35 3.56
N GLY A 57 -13.22 4.49 3.23
CA GLY A 57 -14.12 4.69 2.09
C GLY A 57 -13.41 4.70 0.73
N PHE A 58 -12.17 4.21 0.65
CA PHE A 58 -11.40 4.17 -0.58
C PHE A 58 -11.78 2.98 -1.46
N ALA A 59 -11.55 3.11 -2.76
CA ALA A 59 -11.70 2.01 -3.71
C ALA A 59 -10.90 0.76 -3.28
N THR A 60 -11.46 -0.43 -3.52
CA THR A 60 -10.91 -1.73 -3.07
C THR A 60 -9.43 -1.93 -3.41
N HIS A 61 -9.00 -1.40 -4.56
CA HIS A 61 -7.62 -1.49 -5.03
C HIS A 61 -6.58 -0.80 -4.12
N TYR A 62 -6.98 0.16 -3.29
CA TYR A 62 -6.11 0.69 -2.23
C TYR A 62 -5.85 -0.35 -1.13
N CYS A 63 -6.90 -1.07 -0.69
CA CYS A 63 -6.77 -2.14 0.29
C CYS A 63 -5.87 -3.26 -0.23
N ILE A 64 -6.08 -3.70 -1.47
CA ILE A 64 -5.25 -4.70 -2.15
C ILE A 64 -3.78 -4.24 -2.16
N SER A 65 -3.54 -2.99 -2.56
CA SER A 65 -2.19 -2.44 -2.65
C SER A 65 -1.51 -2.35 -1.28
N ALA A 66 -2.22 -1.86 -0.26
CA ALA A 66 -1.71 -1.76 1.09
C ALA A 66 -1.34 -3.13 1.68
N CYS A 67 -2.21 -4.14 1.50
CA CYS A 67 -1.96 -5.51 1.94
C CYS A 67 -0.73 -6.12 1.27
N ARG A 68 -0.55 -5.89 -0.04
CA ARG A 68 0.62 -6.37 -0.79
C ARG A 68 1.92 -5.76 -0.28
N VAL A 69 1.93 -4.44 -0.07
CA VAL A 69 3.09 -3.71 0.46
C VAL A 69 3.43 -4.21 1.87
N ALA A 70 2.45 -4.30 2.76
CA ALA A 70 2.63 -4.77 4.13
C ALA A 70 3.24 -6.18 4.19
N CYS A 71 2.69 -7.15 3.43
CA CYS A 71 3.24 -8.50 3.37
C CYS A 71 4.67 -8.52 2.78
N GLY A 72 4.98 -7.67 1.81
CA GLY A 72 6.34 -7.52 1.27
C GLY A 72 7.33 -7.05 2.33
N ILE A 73 6.96 -6.02 3.09
CA ILE A 73 7.75 -5.47 4.20
C ILE A 73 8.00 -6.54 5.27
N ILE A 74 6.95 -7.24 5.72
CA ILE A 74 7.07 -8.29 6.74
C ILE A 74 8.01 -9.40 6.26
N ARG A 75 7.91 -9.84 5.00
CA ARG A 75 8.82 -10.87 4.45
C ARG A 75 10.27 -10.40 4.44
N SER A 76 10.51 -9.15 4.04
CA SER A 76 11.85 -8.56 4.04
C SER A 76 12.41 -8.49 5.46
N TRP A 77 11.62 -7.98 6.40
CA TRP A 77 11.99 -7.89 7.81
C TRP A 77 12.31 -9.27 8.42
N ARG A 78 11.44 -10.27 8.24
CA ARG A 78 11.70 -11.65 8.70
C ARG A 78 13.00 -12.22 8.13
N ARG A 79 13.32 -11.91 6.87
CA ARG A 79 14.58 -12.32 6.23
C ARG A 79 15.79 -11.63 6.89
N LEU A 80 15.66 -10.35 7.25
CA LEU A 80 16.72 -9.61 7.95
C LEU A 80 16.91 -10.12 9.38
N VAL A 81 15.83 -10.39 10.12
CA VAL A 81 15.87 -11.01 11.45
C VAL A 81 16.60 -12.35 11.41
N LYS A 82 16.27 -13.22 10.45
CA LYS A 82 16.96 -14.51 10.26
C LYS A 82 18.47 -14.35 10.00
N LYS A 83 18.89 -13.22 9.44
CA LYS A 83 20.30 -12.89 9.16
C LYS A 83 20.98 -12.15 10.33
N GLY A 84 20.30 -11.92 11.45
CA GLY A 84 20.81 -11.09 12.55
C GLY A 84 20.97 -9.61 12.20
N ARG A 85 20.27 -9.12 11.16
CA ARG A 85 20.36 -7.73 10.66
C ARG A 85 19.15 -6.87 11.02
N ALA A 86 18.19 -7.42 11.74
CA ALA A 86 17.03 -6.70 12.27
C ALA A 86 16.61 -7.35 13.59
N ASP A 87 16.05 -6.52 14.46
CA ASP A 87 15.55 -6.93 15.77
C ASP A 87 14.16 -7.60 15.63
N PRO A 88 13.96 -8.83 16.15
CA PRO A 88 12.66 -9.51 16.15
C PRO A 88 11.61 -8.80 17.02
N ASP A 89 12.01 -8.04 18.03
CA ASP A 89 11.11 -7.34 18.95
C ASP A 89 10.72 -5.95 18.43
N LYS A 90 11.41 -5.47 17.39
CA LYS A 90 11.14 -4.19 16.72
C LYS A 90 10.51 -4.42 15.34
N PRO A 91 9.17 -4.49 15.23
CA PRO A 91 8.50 -4.67 13.95
C PRO A 91 8.72 -3.47 13.01
N PRO A 92 8.68 -3.69 11.69
CA PRO A 92 8.92 -2.64 10.71
C PRO A 92 7.74 -1.67 10.63
N THR A 93 8.03 -0.40 10.35
CA THR A 93 7.03 0.63 10.03
C THR A 93 7.15 1.07 8.57
N PHE A 94 6.08 1.62 8.01
CA PHE A 94 6.04 2.13 6.65
C PHE A 94 5.81 3.64 6.62
N LYS A 95 6.66 4.34 5.88
CA LYS A 95 6.52 5.78 5.58
C LYS A 95 7.12 6.03 4.21
N ALA A 96 6.28 6.42 3.25
CA ALA A 96 6.71 6.73 1.89
C ALA A 96 6.08 8.03 1.38
N SER A 97 6.83 8.73 0.53
CA SER A 97 6.37 9.92 -0.21
C SER A 97 5.92 9.58 -1.63
N ALA A 98 5.79 8.29 -1.94
CA ALA A 98 5.36 7.79 -3.23
C ALA A 98 4.64 6.45 -3.04
N MET A 99 3.69 6.16 -3.93
CA MET A 99 3.02 4.86 -4.00
C MET A 99 2.85 4.43 -5.45
N ARG A 100 2.82 3.11 -5.67
CA ARG A 100 2.46 2.57 -6.98
C ARG A 100 0.94 2.58 -7.10
N LEU A 101 0.42 3.40 -8.02
CA LEU A 101 -1.00 3.43 -8.34
C LEU A 101 -1.36 2.26 -9.26
N GLN A 102 -2.43 1.54 -8.94
CA GLN A 102 -2.95 0.49 -9.81
C GLN A 102 -3.74 1.09 -10.97
N LYS A 103 -3.75 0.41 -12.12
CA LYS A 103 -4.42 0.91 -13.34
C LYS A 103 -5.92 1.13 -13.12
N GLU A 104 -6.54 0.33 -12.26
CA GLU A 104 -7.96 0.39 -11.91
C GLU A 104 -8.31 1.64 -11.09
N LEU A 105 -7.31 2.27 -10.48
CA LEU A 105 -7.47 3.51 -9.72
C LEU A 105 -7.24 4.76 -10.58
N MET A 106 -6.90 4.61 -11.86
CA MET A 106 -6.59 5.76 -12.72
C MET A 106 -7.29 5.67 -14.07
N ARG A 107 -7.65 6.83 -14.60
CA ARG A 107 -8.14 6.96 -15.98
C ARG A 107 -7.66 8.26 -16.60
N PHE A 108 -7.45 8.23 -17.90
CA PHE A 108 -7.19 9.44 -18.68
C PHE A 108 -8.51 10.10 -19.04
N ARG A 109 -8.60 11.41 -18.83
CA ARG A 109 -9.68 12.27 -19.33
C ARG A 109 -9.06 13.46 -20.04
N GLY A 110 -8.93 13.35 -21.37
CA GLY A 110 -8.20 14.33 -22.17
C GLY A 110 -6.76 14.44 -21.71
N ASP A 111 -6.37 15.64 -21.28
CA ASP A 111 -5.05 16.00 -20.77
C ASP A 111 -4.85 15.72 -19.27
N LYS A 112 -5.85 15.16 -18.59
CA LYS A 112 -5.84 14.94 -17.13
C LYS A 112 -5.78 13.47 -16.78
N ILE A 113 -5.04 13.16 -15.72
CA ILE A 113 -5.11 11.88 -15.01
C ILE A 113 -6.09 12.04 -13.86
N VAL A 114 -7.14 11.23 -13.86
CA VAL A 114 -8.11 11.17 -12.77
C VAL A 114 -7.79 9.96 -11.92
N VAL A 115 -7.53 10.19 -10.64
CA VAL A 115 -7.30 9.15 -9.64
C VAL A 115 -8.57 8.93 -8.84
N ALA A 116 -9.04 7.69 -8.74
CA ALA A 116 -10.14 7.31 -7.86
C ALA A 116 -9.65 7.36 -6.42
N ILE A 117 -10.36 8.06 -5.53
CA ILE A 117 -10.02 8.17 -4.11
C ILE A 117 -11.19 7.68 -3.26
N LYS A 118 -12.43 7.92 -3.70
CA LYS A 118 -13.68 7.42 -3.13
C LYS A 118 -14.59 6.96 -4.27
#